data_AF-A0A964ARL9-F1
#
_entry.id   AF-A0A964ARL9-F1
#
_cell.length_a   1.000
_cell.length_b   1.000
_cell.length_c   1.000
_cell.angle_alpha   90.00
_cell.angle_beta   90.00
_cell.angle_gamma   90.00
#
_symmetry.space_group_name_H-M   'P 1'
#
loop_
_entity.id
_entity.type
_entity.pdbx_description
1 polymer ?
#
loop_
_entity_poly.entity_id
_entity_poly.type
_entity_poly.pdbx_seq_one_letter_code
_entity_poly.pdbx_strand_id
1 'polypeptide(L)'
;MPEFTTKNNGATVPWCPASPMFVYVYNPKRWTVVAGKLIPGLHKMPLERGVNRVDMDKDGRIHFADARAKIEEQGRMQVPYEWGPGGSYLQAVECRPGGGRNTAKAHLSVWEFAVAGDTQTYADEAAYASWAESLVADGKIDPCPPHIARELLDKHVKKLREARARADKGGPGSGEAGLRVEALEAVVDVLRKSAEKKRAPVRGQGLNPDLGV
;
A
#
# COMPACT_ATOMS: atom_id res chain seq x y z
N MET A 1 13.67 26.85 -17.54
CA MET A 1 13.84 25.44 -17.13
C MET A 1 14.66 24.75 -18.21
N PRO A 2 15.70 24.00 -17.87
CA PRO A 2 16.52 23.35 -18.88
C PRO A 2 15.81 22.11 -19.47
N GLU A 3 15.77 22.04 -20.80
CA GLU A 3 14.92 21.17 -21.64
C GLU A 3 15.49 19.76 -21.88
N PHE A 4 16.32 19.25 -20.97
CA PHE A 4 17.28 18.18 -21.31
C PHE A 4 16.84 16.74 -21.02
N THR A 5 15.68 16.47 -20.41
CA THR A 5 15.38 15.11 -19.93
C THR A 5 13.93 14.66 -20.08
N THR A 6 13.29 15.02 -21.18
CA THR A 6 12.14 14.24 -21.67
C THR A 6 12.39 13.92 -23.13
N LYS A 7 13.12 12.83 -23.39
CA LYS A 7 13.10 12.20 -24.71
C LYS A 7 11.65 11.80 -24.97
N ASN A 8 10.95 12.60 -25.76
CA ASN A 8 9.67 12.20 -26.30
C ASN A 8 9.95 11.05 -27.28
N ASN A 9 9.79 9.82 -26.82
CA ASN A 9 10.06 8.62 -27.61
C ASN A 9 8.99 8.38 -28.70
N GLY A 10 8.01 9.28 -28.87
CA GLY A 10 6.88 9.11 -29.78
C GLY A 10 5.96 7.94 -29.39
N ALA A 11 6.17 7.37 -28.19
CA ALA A 11 5.39 6.27 -27.69
C ALA A 11 4.01 6.76 -27.26
N THR A 12 2.97 6.09 -27.75
CA THR A 12 1.57 6.39 -27.40
C THR A 12 1.06 5.57 -26.22
N VAL A 13 1.84 4.57 -25.77
CA VAL A 13 1.47 3.63 -24.70
C VAL A 13 2.65 3.37 -23.76
N PRO A 14 2.39 3.09 -22.47
CA PRO A 14 3.43 2.67 -21.51
C PRO A 14 4.12 1.37 -21.90
N TRP A 15 5.38 1.21 -21.50
CA TRP A 15 6.17 -0.01 -21.72
C TRP A 15 6.26 -0.92 -20.50
N CYS A 16 5.45 -0.64 -19.47
CA CYS A 16 5.44 -1.41 -18.23
C CYS A 16 5.06 -2.88 -18.47
N PRO A 17 5.50 -3.81 -17.61
CA PRO A 17 5.13 -5.21 -17.70
C PRO A 17 3.61 -5.40 -17.58
N ALA A 18 3.08 -6.38 -18.32
CA ALA A 18 1.72 -6.85 -18.10
C ALA A 18 1.58 -7.39 -16.67
N SER A 19 0.44 -7.16 -16.04
CA SER A 19 0.17 -7.61 -14.68
C SER A 19 -1.25 -8.16 -14.56
N PRO A 20 -1.43 -9.25 -13.78
CA PRO A 20 -2.76 -9.80 -13.52
C PRO A 20 -3.59 -8.81 -12.70
N MET A 21 -4.90 -9.02 -12.68
CA MET A 21 -5.75 -8.38 -11.67
C MET A 21 -5.24 -8.74 -10.27
N PHE A 22 -5.49 -7.87 -9.30
CA PHE A 22 -5.10 -8.13 -7.92
C PHE A 22 -6.17 -7.62 -6.96
N VAL A 23 -6.19 -8.19 -5.76
CA VAL A 23 -6.93 -7.64 -4.62
C VAL A 23 -5.97 -7.13 -3.57
N TYR A 24 -6.35 -6.07 -2.86
CA TYR A 24 -5.65 -5.70 -1.64
C TYR A 24 -6.01 -6.64 -0.51
N VAL A 25 -5.01 -7.05 0.25
CA VAL A 25 -5.15 -7.87 1.46
C VAL A 25 -4.58 -7.09 2.64
N TYR A 26 -5.40 -6.90 3.66
CA TYR A 26 -5.04 -6.28 4.93
C TYR A 26 -4.66 -7.34 5.97
N ASN A 27 -3.59 -7.09 6.71
CA ASN A 27 -3.22 -7.85 7.90
C ASN A 27 -3.23 -6.90 9.10
N PRO A 28 -4.01 -7.17 10.17
CA PRO A 28 -4.09 -6.31 11.35
C PRO A 28 -2.75 -5.99 12.04
N LYS A 29 -1.75 -6.85 11.86
CA LYS A 29 -0.39 -6.69 12.39
C LYS A 29 0.55 -5.92 11.47
N ARG A 30 0.11 -5.50 10.28
CA ARG A 30 0.93 -4.76 9.30
C ARG A 30 0.45 -3.33 9.14
N TRP A 31 1.32 -2.42 9.56
CA TRP A 31 1.13 -0.97 9.45
C TRP A 31 2.42 -0.35 8.90
N THR A 32 2.30 0.78 8.23
CA THR A 32 3.43 1.49 7.62
C THR A 32 3.23 3.00 7.67
N VAL A 33 4.31 3.78 7.55
CA VAL A 33 4.25 5.23 7.38
C VAL A 33 4.46 5.55 5.92
N VAL A 34 3.47 6.19 5.28
CA VAL A 34 3.51 6.64 3.89
C VAL A 34 3.00 8.07 3.83
N ALA A 35 3.68 8.94 3.09
CA ALA A 35 3.35 10.37 3.00
C ALA A 35 3.09 11.03 4.39
N GLY A 36 3.90 10.68 5.40
CA GLY A 36 3.78 11.22 6.76
C GLY A 36 2.59 10.69 7.58
N LYS A 37 1.85 9.68 7.11
CA LYS A 37 0.69 9.11 7.80
C LYS A 37 0.93 7.65 8.17
N LEU A 38 0.53 7.27 9.39
CA LEU A 38 0.50 5.86 9.81
C LEU A 38 -0.77 5.20 9.27
N ILE A 39 -0.63 4.32 8.28
CA ILE A 39 -1.74 3.68 7.56
C ILE A 39 -1.64 2.15 7.60
N PRO A 40 -2.76 1.43 7.33
CA PRO A 40 -2.74 -0.01 7.13
C PRO A 40 -1.77 -0.43 6.01
N GLY A 41 -0.97 -1.47 6.26
CA GLY A 41 -0.09 -2.05 5.25
C GLY A 41 -0.85 -3.02 4.35
N LEU A 42 -1.36 -2.54 3.23
CA LEU A 42 -2.07 -3.37 2.24
C LEU A 42 -1.10 -4.06 1.29
N HIS A 43 -1.34 -5.35 1.02
CA HIS A 43 -0.55 -6.14 0.08
C HIS A 43 -1.37 -6.45 -1.17
N LYS A 44 -0.79 -6.26 -2.35
CA LYS A 44 -1.41 -6.70 -3.62
C LYS A 44 -1.26 -8.20 -3.77
N MET A 45 -2.36 -8.93 -3.70
CA MET A 45 -2.41 -10.35 -3.99
C MET A 45 -2.83 -10.54 -5.46
N PRO A 46 -1.92 -10.99 -6.34
CA PRO A 46 -2.26 -11.24 -7.73
C PRO A 46 -3.27 -12.38 -7.83
N LEU A 47 -4.17 -12.25 -8.81
CA LEU A 47 -5.18 -13.23 -9.15
C LEU A 47 -4.72 -13.98 -10.38
N GLU A 48 -3.88 -14.97 -10.14
CA GLU A 48 -3.33 -15.83 -11.19
C GLU A 48 -3.71 -17.27 -10.88
N ARG A 49 -4.11 -18.02 -11.91
CA ARG A 49 -4.51 -19.41 -11.76
C ARG A 49 -3.43 -20.22 -11.04
N GLY A 50 -3.81 -20.90 -9.95
CA GLY A 50 -2.90 -21.72 -9.15
C GLY A 50 -2.05 -20.93 -8.13
N VAL A 51 -2.07 -19.60 -8.16
CA VAL A 51 -1.41 -18.74 -7.17
C VAL A 51 -2.39 -18.41 -6.05
N ASN A 52 -1.99 -18.52 -4.78
CA ASN A 52 -2.84 -18.24 -3.62
C ASN A 52 -4.19 -18.99 -3.61
N ARG A 53 -4.24 -20.19 -4.20
CA ARG A 53 -5.46 -21.00 -4.39
C ARG A 53 -6.55 -20.29 -5.19
N VAL A 54 -6.15 -19.37 -6.08
CA VAL A 54 -7.06 -18.79 -7.05
C VAL A 54 -7.36 -19.85 -8.11
N ASP A 55 -8.61 -20.29 -8.15
CA ASP A 55 -9.11 -21.13 -9.22
C ASP A 55 -9.76 -20.28 -10.30
N MET A 56 -9.60 -20.71 -11.55
CA MET A 56 -10.13 -20.05 -12.73
C MET A 56 -10.71 -21.10 -13.67
N ASP A 57 -11.92 -20.86 -14.15
CA ASP A 57 -12.50 -21.70 -15.19
C ASP A 57 -11.77 -21.52 -16.54
N LYS A 58 -12.20 -22.28 -17.54
CA LYS A 58 -11.63 -22.22 -18.89
C LYS A 58 -11.90 -20.88 -19.58
N ASP A 59 -12.93 -20.16 -19.15
CA ASP A 59 -13.35 -18.87 -19.69
C ASP A 59 -12.65 -17.69 -18.98
N GLY A 60 -11.79 -17.98 -17.99
CA GLY A 60 -11.04 -16.99 -17.22
C GLY A 60 -11.82 -16.35 -16.07
N ARG A 61 -12.98 -16.88 -15.71
CA ARG A 61 -13.74 -16.42 -14.54
C ARG A 61 -13.04 -16.88 -13.27
N ILE A 62 -12.88 -15.94 -12.35
CA ILE A 62 -12.16 -16.15 -11.09
C ILE A 62 -13.12 -16.69 -10.03
N HIS A 63 -12.81 -17.86 -9.47
CA HIS A 63 -13.52 -18.45 -8.34
C HIS A 63 -12.83 -18.02 -7.03
N PHE A 64 -13.37 -16.96 -6.42
CA PHE A 64 -12.76 -16.32 -5.25
C PHE A 64 -13.03 -16.98 -3.90
N ALA A 65 -13.98 -17.92 -3.82
CA ALA A 65 -14.45 -18.46 -2.55
C ALA A 65 -13.31 -19.10 -1.73
N ASP A 66 -12.52 -19.97 -2.35
CA ASP A 66 -11.44 -20.68 -1.67
C ASP A 66 -10.26 -19.76 -1.30
N ALA A 67 -9.93 -18.82 -2.19
CA ALA A 67 -8.89 -17.82 -1.93
C ALA A 67 -9.29 -16.93 -0.76
N ARG A 68 -10.55 -16.46 -0.72
CA ARG A 68 -11.09 -15.66 0.37
C ARG A 68 -11.11 -16.43 1.69
N ALA A 69 -11.61 -17.66 1.69
CA ALA A 69 -11.62 -18.51 2.89
C ALA A 69 -10.20 -18.69 3.43
N LYS A 70 -9.19 -18.87 2.55
CA LYS A 70 -7.80 -19.00 2.98
C LYS A 70 -7.21 -17.70 3.54
N ILE A 71 -7.56 -16.54 2.98
CA ILE A 71 -7.18 -15.23 3.51
C ILE A 71 -7.74 -15.07 4.94
N GLU A 72 -9.02 -15.37 5.13
CA GLU A 72 -9.71 -15.26 6.42
C GLU A 72 -9.12 -16.23 7.46
N GLU A 73 -8.81 -17.48 7.09
CA GLU A 73 -8.12 -18.47 7.94
C GLU A 73 -6.76 -17.96 8.45
N GLN A 74 -6.07 -17.12 7.67
CA GLN A 74 -4.80 -16.49 8.06
C GLN A 74 -4.97 -15.25 8.95
N GLY A 75 -6.20 -14.91 9.35
CA GLY A 75 -6.51 -13.69 10.09
C GLY A 75 -6.27 -12.43 9.27
N ARG A 76 -6.40 -12.52 7.95
CA ARG A 76 -6.28 -11.40 7.01
C ARG A 76 -7.66 -11.06 6.46
N MET A 77 -7.79 -9.85 5.96
CA MET A 77 -9.02 -9.36 5.35
C MET A 77 -8.74 -9.03 3.89
N GLN A 78 -9.58 -9.53 2.99
CA GLN A 78 -9.60 -9.02 1.61
C GLN A 78 -10.29 -7.66 1.60
N VAL A 79 -9.66 -6.66 0.99
CA VAL A 79 -10.25 -5.34 0.79
C VAL A 79 -11.16 -5.39 -0.46
N PRO A 80 -12.47 -5.17 -0.32
CA PRO A 80 -13.39 -5.17 -1.45
C PRO A 80 -13.09 -4.05 -2.45
N TYR A 81 -13.26 -4.32 -3.75
CA TYR A 81 -12.93 -3.38 -4.82
C TYR A 81 -13.71 -2.08 -4.69
N GLU A 82 -14.98 -2.18 -4.32
CA GLU A 82 -15.94 -1.09 -4.16
C GLU A 82 -15.55 -0.08 -3.06
N TRP A 83 -14.56 -0.39 -2.24
CA TRP A 83 -14.03 0.58 -1.27
C TRP A 83 -13.06 1.59 -1.91
N GLY A 84 -12.66 1.39 -3.16
CA GLY A 84 -11.87 2.36 -3.92
C GLY A 84 -12.70 3.54 -4.44
N PRO A 85 -12.05 4.67 -4.77
CA PRO A 85 -12.73 5.82 -5.38
C PRO A 85 -13.32 5.42 -6.73
N GLY A 86 -14.52 5.93 -7.05
CA GLY A 86 -15.21 5.57 -8.30
C GLY A 86 -15.71 4.13 -8.37
N GLY A 87 -15.73 3.40 -7.25
CA GLY A 87 -16.27 2.03 -7.15
C GLY A 87 -15.26 0.91 -7.42
N SER A 88 -14.00 1.23 -7.70
CA SER A 88 -12.91 0.26 -7.80
C SER A 88 -11.58 0.92 -7.49
N TYR A 89 -10.74 0.31 -6.66
CA TYR A 89 -9.34 0.74 -6.52
C TYR A 89 -8.43 0.20 -7.62
N LEU A 90 -8.95 -0.63 -8.53
CA LEU A 90 -8.24 -1.29 -9.61
C LEU A 90 -8.62 -0.66 -10.96
N GLN A 91 -7.62 -0.39 -11.79
CA GLN A 91 -7.78 0.06 -13.16
C GLN A 91 -6.94 -0.80 -14.11
N ALA A 92 -7.43 -0.99 -15.34
CA ALA A 92 -6.70 -1.67 -16.41
C ALA A 92 -6.09 -0.62 -17.34
N VAL A 93 -4.79 -0.73 -17.60
CA VAL A 93 -4.02 0.13 -18.48
C VAL A 93 -3.49 -0.71 -19.64
N GLU A 94 -3.71 -0.25 -20.87
CA GLU A 94 -3.08 -0.86 -22.05
C GLU A 94 -1.59 -0.51 -22.07
N CYS A 95 -0.74 -1.52 -22.24
CA CYS A 95 0.71 -1.38 -22.21
C CYS A 95 1.36 -2.22 -23.33
N ARG A 96 2.64 -1.94 -23.61
CA ARG A 96 3.51 -2.73 -24.48
C ARG A 96 4.70 -3.25 -23.67
N PRO A 97 4.61 -4.44 -23.07
CA PRO A 97 5.66 -4.94 -22.20
C PRO A 97 7.04 -4.89 -22.87
N GLY A 98 8.00 -4.19 -22.25
CA GLY A 98 9.37 -4.05 -22.77
C GLY A 98 9.48 -3.29 -24.10
N GLY A 99 8.46 -2.50 -24.48
CA GLY A 99 8.42 -1.78 -25.76
C GLY A 99 8.12 -2.65 -26.97
N GLY A 100 7.64 -3.89 -26.76
CA GLY A 100 7.28 -4.82 -27.83
C GLY A 100 6.12 -4.33 -28.71
N ARG A 101 5.88 -5.02 -29.84
CA ARG A 101 4.78 -4.68 -30.78
C ARG A 101 3.40 -5.05 -30.24
N ASN A 102 3.31 -6.06 -29.39
CA ASN A 102 2.06 -6.58 -28.88
C ASN A 102 1.58 -5.75 -27.69
N THR A 103 0.28 -5.44 -27.68
CA THR A 103 -0.35 -4.81 -26.52
C THR A 103 -0.82 -5.84 -25.51
N ALA A 104 -0.78 -5.47 -24.24
CA ALA A 104 -1.24 -6.27 -23.12
C ALA A 104 -1.90 -5.35 -22.09
N LYS A 105 -2.51 -5.95 -21.06
CA LYS A 105 -3.09 -5.20 -19.94
C LYS A 105 -2.19 -5.28 -18.72
N ALA A 106 -1.92 -4.12 -18.12
CA ALA A 106 -1.40 -4.01 -16.77
C ALA A 106 -2.56 -3.55 -15.87
N HIS A 107 -2.83 -4.32 -14.81
CA HIS A 107 -3.76 -3.88 -13.78
C HIS A 107 -2.99 -3.16 -12.68
N LEU A 108 -3.33 -1.89 -12.50
CA LEU A 108 -2.71 -0.98 -11.56
C LEU A 108 -3.76 -0.52 -10.55
N SER A 109 -3.32 -0.01 -9.41
CA SER A 109 -4.21 0.73 -8.53
C SER A 109 -4.55 2.09 -9.14
N VAL A 110 -5.66 2.69 -8.73
CA VAL A 110 -6.07 4.05 -9.14
C VAL A 110 -5.11 5.16 -8.69
N TRP A 111 -4.21 4.86 -7.75
CA TRP A 111 -3.15 5.78 -7.31
C TRP A 111 -1.83 5.55 -8.03
N GLU A 112 -1.75 4.55 -8.92
CA GLU A 112 -0.59 4.32 -9.75
C GLU A 112 -0.85 4.76 -11.18
N PHE A 113 0.18 5.30 -11.81
CA PHE A 113 0.14 5.66 -13.23
C PHE A 113 1.41 5.18 -13.92
N ALA A 114 1.26 4.86 -15.20
CA ALA A 114 2.35 4.47 -16.08
C ALA A 114 2.53 5.55 -17.15
N VAL A 115 3.77 5.94 -17.42
CA VAL A 115 4.09 6.97 -18.41
C VAL A 115 4.38 6.30 -19.76
N ALA A 116 3.93 6.92 -20.85
CA ALA A 116 4.16 6.40 -22.18
C ALA A 116 5.66 6.29 -22.49
N GLY A 117 6.09 5.14 -23.03
CA GLY A 117 7.51 4.87 -23.28
C GLY A 117 8.34 4.55 -22.03
N ASP A 118 7.74 4.50 -20.84
CA ASP A 118 8.42 4.11 -19.61
C ASP A 118 8.07 2.68 -19.20
N THR A 119 9.03 1.98 -18.61
CA THR A 119 8.87 0.63 -18.06
C THR A 119 8.40 0.65 -16.61
N GLN A 120 8.55 1.78 -15.93
CA GLN A 120 8.19 1.94 -14.52
C GLN A 120 6.76 2.45 -14.34
N THR A 121 6.27 2.27 -13.13
CA THR A 121 5.01 2.82 -12.65
C THR A 121 5.30 3.72 -11.47
N TYR A 122 4.56 4.80 -11.37
CA TYR A 122 4.69 5.81 -10.33
C TYR A 122 3.44 5.78 -9.46
N ALA A 123 3.58 6.10 -8.18
CA ALA A 123 2.47 6.12 -7.23
C ALA A 123 2.26 7.52 -6.67
N ASP A 124 1.01 7.97 -6.61
CA ASP A 124 0.58 9.08 -5.78
C ASP A 124 0.41 8.58 -4.34
N GLU A 125 1.52 8.59 -3.60
CA GLU A 125 1.58 8.12 -2.21
C GLU A 125 0.65 8.93 -1.29
N ALA A 126 0.45 10.21 -1.56
CA ALA A 126 -0.38 11.09 -0.74
C ALA A 126 -1.88 10.76 -0.92
N ALA A 127 -2.32 10.54 -2.16
CA ALA A 127 -3.68 10.10 -2.45
C ALA A 127 -3.94 8.69 -1.89
N TYR A 128 -2.99 7.76 -2.06
CA TYR A 128 -3.08 6.42 -1.49
C TYR A 128 -3.17 6.44 0.04
N ALA A 129 -2.30 7.20 0.71
CA ALA A 129 -2.30 7.30 2.16
C ALA A 129 -3.59 7.94 2.70
N SER A 130 -4.14 8.93 1.99
CA SER A 130 -5.40 9.57 2.38
C SER A 130 -6.60 8.62 2.23
N TRP A 131 -6.63 7.79 1.18
CA TRP A 131 -7.63 6.74 1.06
C TRP A 131 -7.48 5.65 2.13
N ALA A 132 -6.26 5.18 2.39
CA ALA A 132 -6.03 4.16 3.41
C ALA A 132 -6.40 4.65 4.83
N GLU A 133 -6.16 5.93 5.13
CA GLU A 133 -6.62 6.59 6.35
C GLU A 133 -8.15 6.68 6.41
N SER A 134 -8.83 6.98 5.29
CA SER A 134 -10.28 7.03 5.24
C SER A 134 -10.93 5.67 5.52
N LEU A 135 -10.30 4.56 5.11
CA LEU A 135 -10.79 3.21 5.47
C LEU A 135 -10.82 2.99 6.99
N VAL A 136 -9.84 3.54 7.71
CA VAL A 136 -9.78 3.47 9.18
C VAL A 136 -10.81 4.40 9.80
N ALA A 137 -10.91 5.63 9.30
CA ALA A 137 -11.88 6.61 9.78
C ALA A 137 -13.33 6.15 9.59
N ASP A 138 -13.64 5.49 8.47
CA ASP A 138 -14.94 4.90 8.15
C ASP A 138 -15.27 3.63 8.96
N GLY A 139 -14.32 3.10 9.74
CA GLY A 139 -14.49 1.84 10.48
C GLY A 139 -14.48 0.59 9.60
N LYS A 140 -14.06 0.69 8.34
CA LYS A 140 -13.88 -0.45 7.43
C LYS A 140 -12.64 -1.27 7.80
N ILE A 141 -11.63 -0.62 8.36
CA ILE A 141 -10.43 -1.23 8.91
C ILE A 141 -10.24 -0.76 10.35
N ASP A 142 -9.94 -1.69 11.26
CA ASP A 142 -9.66 -1.33 12.65
C ASP A 142 -8.45 -0.39 12.79
N PRO A 143 -8.45 0.55 13.74
CA PRO A 143 -7.32 1.44 13.98
C PRO A 143 -6.08 0.68 14.47
N CYS A 144 -4.89 1.26 14.26
CA CYS A 144 -3.63 0.65 14.64
C CYS A 144 -3.59 0.32 16.13
N PRO A 145 -3.40 -0.96 16.51
CA PRO A 145 -3.25 -1.31 17.92
C PRO A 145 -2.02 -0.60 18.51
N PRO A 146 -2.12 -0.01 19.73
CA PRO A 146 -1.00 0.74 20.31
C PRO A 146 0.30 -0.05 20.46
N HIS A 147 0.23 -1.36 20.72
CA HIS A 147 1.42 -2.21 20.82
C HIS A 147 2.14 -2.35 19.48
N ILE A 148 1.42 -2.45 18.36
CA ILE A 148 2.01 -2.50 17.01
C ILE A 148 2.68 -1.16 16.67
N ALA A 149 2.03 -0.03 17.00
CA ALA A 149 2.64 1.30 16.81
C ALA A 149 3.95 1.45 17.61
N ARG A 150 4.01 0.93 18.84
CA ARG A 150 5.23 0.92 19.67
C ARG A 150 6.32 0.02 19.07
N GLU A 151 5.98 -1.20 18.65
CA GLU A 151 6.94 -2.09 17.99
C GLU A 151 7.53 -1.46 16.72
N LEU A 152 6.70 -0.78 15.93
CA LEU A 152 7.16 -0.03 14.75
C LEU A 152 8.07 1.13 15.14
N LEU A 153 7.73 1.88 16.20
CA LEU A 153 8.55 2.97 16.72
C LEU A 153 9.93 2.45 17.14
N ASP A 154 10.00 1.40 17.96
CA ASP A 154 11.25 0.82 18.44
C ASP A 154 12.15 0.37 17.28
N LYS A 155 11.55 -0.29 16.27
CA LYS A 155 12.24 -0.70 15.05
C LYS A 155 12.84 0.49 14.29
N HIS A 156 12.09 1.60 14.16
CA HIS A 156 12.56 2.78 13.43
C HIS A 156 13.56 3.61 14.23
N VAL A 157 13.43 3.70 15.56
CA VAL A 157 14.42 4.30 16.45
C VAL A 157 15.77 3.57 16.34
N LYS A 158 15.75 2.24 16.32
CA LYS A 158 16.97 1.44 16.10
C LYS A 158 17.60 1.74 14.75
N LYS A 159 16.81 1.75 13.66
CA LYS A 159 17.30 2.10 12.31
C LYS A 159 17.86 3.52 12.23
N LEU A 160 17.22 4.48 12.90
CA LEU A 160 17.66 5.87 12.95
C LEU A 160 19.02 5.98 13.66
N ARG A 161 19.19 5.30 14.80
CA ARG A 161 20.49 5.24 15.50
C ARG A 161 21.58 4.66 14.62
N GLU A 162 21.30 3.57 13.91
CA GLU A 162 22.24 2.96 12.97
C GLU A 162 22.56 3.89 11.79
N ALA A 163 21.57 4.60 11.25
CA ALA A 163 21.76 5.56 10.15
C ALA A 163 22.63 6.75 10.57
N ARG A 164 22.37 7.33 11.75
CA ARG A 164 23.19 8.43 12.31
C ARG A 164 24.64 7.99 12.50
N ALA A 165 24.87 6.83 13.13
CA ALA A 165 26.22 6.30 13.32
C ALA A 165 26.97 6.01 12.00
N ARG A 166 26.25 5.74 10.90
CA ARG A 166 26.86 5.60 9.57
C ARG A 166 27.16 6.97 8.94
N ALA A 167 26.26 7.94 9.07
CA ALA A 167 26.47 9.31 8.59
C ALA A 167 27.71 9.93 9.25
N ASP A 168 27.89 9.75 10.55
CA ASP A 168 29.05 10.26 11.30
C ASP A 168 30.39 9.68 10.80
N LYS A 169 30.39 8.44 10.34
CA LYS A 169 31.59 7.75 9.79
C LYS A 169 31.91 8.14 8.35
N GLY A 170 30.92 8.63 7.59
CA GLY A 170 31.05 8.89 6.15
C GLY A 170 31.83 10.17 5.79
N GLY A 171 32.24 10.97 6.78
CA GLY A 171 32.88 12.27 6.55
C GLY A 171 31.92 13.34 6.00
N PRO A 172 32.37 14.60 5.93
CA PRO A 172 31.59 15.70 5.36
C PRO A 172 31.40 15.50 3.85
N GLY A 173 30.16 15.21 3.44
CA GLY A 173 29.80 15.03 2.01
C GLY A 173 28.81 13.91 1.70
N SER A 174 28.41 13.09 2.67
CA SER A 174 27.44 12.01 2.43
C SER A 174 25.98 12.52 2.42
N GLY A 175 25.63 13.32 1.41
CA GLY A 175 24.27 13.89 1.25
C GLY A 175 23.16 12.83 1.33
N GLU A 176 23.40 11.63 0.78
CA GLU A 176 22.44 10.51 0.86
C GLU A 176 22.23 9.99 2.30
N ALA A 177 23.29 9.93 3.11
CA ALA A 177 23.19 9.48 4.49
C ALA A 177 22.42 10.49 5.36
N GLY A 178 22.64 11.80 5.11
CA GLY A 178 21.88 12.88 5.75
C GLY A 178 20.39 12.82 5.41
N LEU A 179 20.05 12.72 4.13
CA LEU A 179 18.65 12.59 3.67
C LEU A 179 17.97 11.36 4.27
N ARG A 180 18.69 10.24 4.40
CA ARG A 180 18.16 9.04 5.05
C ARG A 180 17.88 9.24 6.54
N VAL A 181 18.73 9.97 7.26
CA VAL A 181 18.51 10.32 8.67
C VAL A 181 17.27 11.19 8.80
N GLU A 182 17.15 12.24 8.00
CA GLU A 182 15.99 13.15 7.98
C GLU A 182 14.68 12.40 7.69
N ALA A 183 14.67 11.51 6.69
CA ALA A 183 13.50 10.70 6.37
C ALA A 183 13.10 9.76 7.53
N LEU A 184 14.07 9.16 8.22
CA LEU A 184 13.81 8.30 9.38
C LEU A 184 13.32 9.11 10.59
N GLU A 185 13.80 10.33 10.79
CA GLU A 185 13.32 11.24 11.84
C GLU A 185 11.85 11.60 11.63
N ALA A 186 11.45 11.91 10.40
CA ALA A 186 10.05 12.17 10.06
C ALA A 186 9.16 10.96 10.37
N VAL A 187 9.60 9.74 10.02
CA VAL A 187 8.86 8.50 10.35
C VAL A 187 8.76 8.27 11.86
N VAL A 188 9.84 8.50 12.61
CA VAL A 188 9.85 8.35 14.07
C VAL A 188 8.91 9.35 14.75
N ASP A 189 8.85 10.59 14.27
CA ASP A 189 7.94 11.61 14.81
C ASP A 189 6.46 11.20 14.63
N VAL A 190 6.08 10.73 13.44
CA VAL A 190 4.73 10.21 13.17
C VAL A 190 4.39 9.05 14.12
N LEU A 191 5.29 8.07 14.25
CA LEU A 191 5.06 6.90 15.09
C LEU A 191 4.97 7.25 16.58
N ARG A 192 5.75 8.23 17.06
CA ARG A 192 5.70 8.70 18.44
C ARG A 192 4.33 9.29 18.76
N LYS A 193 3.84 10.20 17.91
CA LYS A 193 2.50 10.79 18.05
C LYS A 193 1.39 9.74 18.07
N SER A 194 1.51 8.70 17.23
CA SER A 194 0.54 7.60 17.22
C SER A 194 0.62 6.70 18.46
N ALA A 195 1.83 6.41 18.96
CA ALA A 195 2.03 5.54 20.13
C ALA A 195 1.57 6.19 21.46
N GLU A 196 1.59 7.51 21.53
CA GLU A 196 1.16 8.31 22.69
C GLU A 196 -0.36 8.52 22.76
N LYS A 197 -1.07 8.34 21.64
CA LYS A 197 -2.53 8.51 21.58
C LYS A 197 -3.19 7.48 22.50
N LYS A 198 -3.50 7.91 23.73
CA LYS A 198 -4.24 7.09 24.72
C LYS A 198 -5.47 6.53 24.02
N ARG A 199 -5.75 5.23 24.20
CA ARG A 199 -7.01 4.63 23.73
C ARG A 199 -8.14 5.55 24.20
N ALA A 200 -8.81 6.21 23.25
CA ALA A 200 -10.09 6.84 23.57
C ALA A 200 -10.96 5.73 24.18
N PRO A 201 -11.66 6.00 25.31
CA PRO A 201 -12.58 5.01 25.85
C PRO A 201 -13.50 4.60 24.72
N VAL A 202 -13.51 3.30 24.40
CA VAL A 202 -14.41 2.72 23.40
C VAL A 202 -15.79 3.09 23.90
N ARG A 203 -16.43 4.07 23.25
CA ARG A 203 -17.76 4.55 23.62
C ARG A 203 -18.64 3.30 23.50
N GLY A 204 -19.10 2.82 24.65
CA GLY A 204 -19.65 1.48 24.80
C GLY A 204 -20.57 1.15 23.63
N GLN A 205 -20.27 0.04 22.95
CA GLN A 205 -21.32 -0.68 22.23
C GLN A 205 -22.47 -0.80 23.21
N GLY A 206 -23.55 -0.08 22.92
CA GLY A 206 -24.81 -0.27 23.61
C GLY A 206 -25.15 -1.74 23.46
N LEU A 207 -24.92 -2.52 24.51
CA LEU A 207 -25.60 -3.77 24.74
C LEU A 207 -27.08 -3.41 24.63
N ASN A 208 -27.72 -3.71 23.51
CA ASN A 208 -29.17 -3.70 23.38
C ASN A 208 -29.70 -4.64 24.48
N PRO A 209 -30.37 -4.14 25.53
CA PRO A 209 -30.97 -4.96 26.55
C PRO A 209 -32.42 -5.30 26.19
N ASP A 210 -32.73 -5.46 24.90
CA ASP A 210 -34.07 -5.82 24.42
C ASP A 210 -34.03 -7.10 23.58
N LEU A 211 -33.93 -8.22 24.29
CA LEU A 211 -34.63 -9.45 23.90
C LEU A 211 -35.57 -9.80 25.06
N GLY A 212 -36.62 -8.99 25.18
CA GLY A 212 -37.82 -9.35 25.93
C GLY A 212 -38.67 -10.29 25.09
N VAL A 213 -38.83 -11.51 25.61
CA VAL A 213 -39.93 -12.49 25.48
C VAL A 213 -40.48 -12.79 24.08
#